data_AF-A0A6M8B361-F1
#
_entry.id   AF-A0A6M8B361-F1
#
_cell.length_a   1.000
_cell.length_b   1.000
_cell.length_c   1.000
_cell.angle_alpha   90.00
_cell.angle_beta   90.00
_cell.angle_gamma   90.00
#
_symmetry.space_group_name_H-M   'P 1'
#
loop_
_entity.id
_entity.type
_entity.pdbx_description
1 polymer ?
#
loop_
_entity_poly.entity_id
_entity_poly.type
_entity_poly.pdbx_seq_one_letter_code
_entity_poly.pdbx_strand_id
1 'polypeptide(L)'
;MASLTKEEIEEVRRTWAFVLTDIKGNGVECFVRLFRAHPEYRKHFKSFDGLSEDELRTSFQLRGHAVTFMRGVSTFIDNLDDQDALSYVVRKVADNHVPRGVTMNHYKNLYVVLGEFLSEALGEEYTDAAKEGWKKVTDTLTGVMSKRIEEMVK
;
A
#
# COMPACT_ATOMS: atom_id res chain seq x y z
N MET A 1 -16.63 -5.79 -9.43
CA MET A 1 -15.39 -5.00 -9.39
C MET A 1 -15.42 -4.08 -10.60
N ALA A 2 -15.28 -2.77 -10.42
CA ALA A 2 -15.20 -1.86 -11.56
C ALA A 2 -13.85 -2.06 -12.24
N SER A 3 -13.85 -2.33 -13.55
CA SER A 3 -12.61 -2.40 -14.32
C SER A 3 -11.99 -1.01 -14.41
N LEU A 4 -10.68 -0.90 -14.24
CA LEU A 4 -9.96 0.33 -14.53
C LEU A 4 -9.94 0.57 -16.05
N THR A 5 -10.03 1.84 -16.46
CA THR A 5 -9.78 2.23 -17.86
C THR A 5 -8.27 2.28 -18.14
N LYS A 6 -7.90 2.32 -19.43
CA LYS A 6 -6.47 2.48 -19.80
C LYS A 6 -5.89 3.79 -19.26
N GLU A 7 -6.65 4.87 -19.36
CA GLU A 7 -6.27 6.19 -18.85
C GLU A 7 -6.05 6.18 -17.33
N GLU A 8 -6.94 5.52 -16.57
CA GLU A 8 -6.80 5.38 -15.11
C GLU A 8 -5.56 4.56 -14.73
N ILE A 9 -5.25 3.50 -15.48
CA ILE A 9 -4.04 2.69 -15.28
C ILE A 9 -2.79 3.53 -15.57
N GLU A 10 -2.79 4.29 -16.66
CA GLU A 10 -1.68 5.18 -17.02
C GLU A 10 -1.45 6.27 -15.97
N GLU A 11 -2.51 6.89 -15.45
CA GLU A 11 -2.42 7.88 -14.38
C GLU A 11 -1.93 7.29 -13.06
N VAL A 12 -2.36 6.08 -12.70
CA VAL A 12 -1.82 5.37 -11.52
C VAL A 12 -0.33 5.09 -11.71
N ARG A 13 0.09 4.59 -12.88
CA ARG A 13 1.50 4.31 -13.19
C ARG A 13 2.34 5.60 -13.17
N ARG A 14 1.83 6.69 -13.75
CA ARG A 14 2.49 8.00 -13.78
C ARG A 14 2.69 8.56 -12.37
N THR A 15 1.63 8.57 -11.56
CA THR A 15 1.70 9.08 -10.19
C THR A 15 2.54 8.17 -9.28
N TRP A 16 2.53 6.86 -9.51
CA TRP A 16 3.42 5.93 -8.81
C TRP A 16 4.90 6.13 -9.13
N ALA A 17 5.24 6.61 -10.33
CA ALA A 17 6.62 6.89 -10.71
C ALA A 17 7.29 7.91 -9.77
N PHE A 18 6.53 8.82 -9.16
CA PHE A 18 7.02 9.71 -8.11
C PHE A 18 7.59 8.93 -6.91
N VAL A 19 6.87 7.90 -6.43
CA VAL A 19 7.30 7.06 -5.31
C VAL A 19 8.64 6.41 -5.62
N LEU A 20 8.84 5.98 -6.87
CA LEU A 20 10.05 5.29 -7.31
C LEU A 20 11.29 6.20 -7.37
N THR A 21 11.14 7.53 -7.42
CA THR A 21 12.28 8.48 -7.42
C THR A 21 13.12 8.39 -6.14
N ASP A 22 12.48 8.15 -5.00
CA ASP A 22 13.11 7.77 -3.74
C ASP A 22 12.27 6.73 -3.01
N ILE A 23 12.31 5.49 -3.52
CA ILE A 23 11.53 4.38 -2.95
C ILE A 23 11.81 4.14 -1.46
N LYS A 24 13.01 4.49 -0.98
CA LYS A 24 13.40 4.33 0.42
C LYS A 24 12.79 5.44 1.28
N GLY A 25 13.02 6.70 0.92
CA GLY A 25 12.51 7.86 1.66
C GLY A 25 10.98 7.91 1.64
N ASN A 26 10.36 7.79 0.45
CA ASN A 26 8.91 7.78 0.30
C ASN A 26 8.27 6.59 1.03
N GLY A 27 8.93 5.43 0.98
CA GLY A 27 8.57 4.25 1.76
C GLY A 27 8.52 4.52 3.26
N VAL A 28 9.61 5.04 3.81
CA VAL A 28 9.72 5.36 5.23
C VAL A 28 8.70 6.42 5.65
N GLU A 29 8.54 7.48 4.85
CA GLU A 29 7.56 8.54 5.11
C GLU A 29 6.13 8.00 5.17
N CYS A 30 5.74 7.14 4.23
CA CYS A 30 4.43 6.51 4.24
C CYS A 30 4.18 5.69 5.53
N PHE A 31 5.15 4.91 5.99
CA PHE A 31 5.00 4.14 7.24
C PHE A 31 5.03 5.02 8.48
N VAL A 32 5.82 6.09 8.49
CA VAL A 32 5.82 7.05 9.61
C VAL A 32 4.44 7.71 9.72
N ARG A 33 3.85 8.14 8.62
CA ARG A 33 2.47 8.65 8.58
C ARG A 33 1.47 7.60 9.06
N LEU A 34 1.62 6.35 8.63
CA LEU A 34 0.78 5.25 9.08
C LEU A 34 0.84 5.08 10.60
N PHE A 35 2.03 5.06 11.18
CA PHE A 35 2.19 4.91 12.63
C PHE A 35 1.83 6.16 13.42
N ARG A 36 1.77 7.33 12.78
CA ARG A 36 1.24 8.56 13.38
C ARG A 36 -0.28 8.53 13.43
N ALA A 37 -0.92 8.11 12.34
CA ALA A 37 -2.38 7.98 12.24
C ALA A 37 -2.91 6.78 13.03
N HIS A 38 -2.14 5.69 13.09
CA HIS A 38 -2.48 4.43 13.76
C HIS A 38 -1.32 3.93 14.64
N PRO A 39 -1.05 4.58 15.79
CA PRO A 39 0.04 4.18 16.70
C PRO A 39 -0.06 2.72 17.14
N GLU A 40 -1.28 2.19 17.25
CA GLU A 40 -1.55 0.80 17.62
C GLU A 40 -1.02 -0.22 16.61
N TYR A 41 -0.71 0.18 15.37
CA TYR A 41 -0.16 -0.73 14.36
C TYR A 41 1.31 -1.09 14.62
N ARG A 42 2.01 -0.31 15.44
CA ARG A 42 3.39 -0.61 15.85
C ARG A 42 3.51 -1.96 16.55
N LYS A 43 2.46 -2.45 17.21
CA LYS A 43 2.45 -3.78 17.87
C LYS A 43 2.71 -4.95 16.92
N HIS A 44 2.46 -4.78 15.62
CA HIS A 44 2.77 -5.79 14.60
C HIS A 44 4.27 -5.83 14.24
N PHE A 45 5.05 -4.86 14.71
CA PHE A 45 6.46 -4.70 14.41
C PHE A 45 7.28 -4.63 15.70
N LYS A 46 7.68 -5.79 16.24
CA LYS A 46 8.50 -5.86 17.47
C LYS A 46 9.75 -4.98 17.44
N SER A 47 10.36 -4.83 16.26
CA SER A 47 11.56 -4.00 16.07
C SER A 47 11.33 -2.49 16.21
N PHE A 48 10.07 -2.04 16.29
CA PHE A 48 9.68 -0.62 16.32
C PHE A 48 9.12 -0.19 17.68
N ASP A 49 9.03 -1.12 18.63
CA ASP A 49 8.46 -0.85 19.95
C ASP A 49 9.34 0.14 20.72
N GLY A 50 8.71 1.13 21.36
CA GLY A 50 9.40 2.20 22.10
C GLY A 50 10.19 3.23 21.27
N LEU A 51 10.33 3.07 19.95
CA LEU A 51 11.09 4.02 19.12
C LEU A 51 10.33 5.33 18.91
N SER A 52 11.03 6.46 19.03
CA SER A 52 10.56 7.77 18.58
C SER A 52 10.40 7.83 17.06
N GLU A 53 9.75 8.87 16.54
CA GLU A 53 9.60 9.05 15.09
C GLU A 53 10.97 9.22 14.39
N ASP A 54 11.91 9.95 15.00
CA ASP A 54 13.25 10.16 14.43
C ASP A 54 14.07 8.87 14.40
N GLU A 55 13.93 8.02 15.43
CA GLU A 55 14.54 6.68 15.46
C GLU A 55 13.91 5.75 14.41
N LEU A 56 12.59 5.83 14.19
CA LEU A 56 11.94 5.09 13.10
C LEU A 56 12.45 5.50 11.73
N ARG A 57 12.58 6.81 11.48
CA ARG A 57 13.10 7.35 10.21
C ARG A 57 14.50 6.87 9.88
N THR A 58 15.32 6.63 10.90
CA THR A 58 16.70 6.16 10.76
C THR A 58 16.85 4.63 10.86
N SER A 59 15.81 3.90 11.27
CA SER A 59 15.80 2.44 11.41
C SER A 59 16.05 1.71 10.08
N PHE A 60 17.06 0.84 10.07
CA PHE A 60 17.34 -0.02 8.92
C PHE A 60 16.23 -1.07 8.70
N GLN A 61 15.59 -1.54 9.77
CA GLN A 61 14.48 -2.49 9.69
C GLN A 61 13.25 -1.84 9.03
N LEU A 62 12.91 -0.59 9.41
CA LEU A 62 11.82 0.13 8.77
C LEU A 62 12.13 0.38 7.30
N ARG A 63 13.34 0.85 6.98
CA ARG A 63 13.77 1.07 5.60
C ARG A 63 13.67 -0.20 4.75
N GLY A 64 14.10 -1.35 5.27
CA GLY A 64 13.99 -2.63 4.58
C GLY A 64 12.54 -3.06 4.35
N HIS A 65 11.69 -2.92 5.36
CA HIS A 65 10.26 -3.24 5.24
C HIS A 65 9.55 -2.30 4.26
N ALA A 66 9.82 -1.00 4.35
CA ALA A 66 9.26 0.03 3.49
C ALA A 66 9.57 -0.20 2.01
N VAL A 67 10.82 -0.53 1.66
CA VAL A 67 11.19 -0.88 0.28
C VAL A 67 10.46 -2.14 -0.20
N THR A 68 10.34 -3.15 0.67
CA THR A 68 9.64 -4.40 0.34
C THR A 68 8.15 -4.13 0.07
N PHE A 69 7.52 -3.30 0.90
CA PHE A 69 6.14 -2.86 0.72
C PHE A 69 5.96 -2.10 -0.61
N MET A 70 6.77 -1.07 -0.87
CA MET A 70 6.65 -0.26 -2.09
C MET A 70 6.89 -1.11 -3.35
N ARG A 71 7.81 -2.08 -3.31
CA ARG A 71 7.96 -3.05 -4.42
C ARG A 71 6.74 -3.96 -4.57
N GLY A 72 6.12 -4.38 -3.48
CA GLY A 72 4.86 -5.12 -3.52
C GLY A 72 3.72 -4.33 -4.20
N VAL A 73 3.57 -3.04 -3.86
CA VAL A 73 2.61 -2.16 -4.53
C VAL A 73 2.95 -1.97 -6.00
N SER A 74 4.24 -1.85 -6.35
CA SER A 74 4.69 -1.80 -7.74
C SER A 74 4.25 -3.05 -8.51
N THR A 75 4.42 -4.24 -7.93
CA THR A 75 3.92 -5.49 -8.53
C THR A 75 2.41 -5.45 -8.77
N PHE A 76 1.62 -4.86 -7.88
CA PHE A 76 0.18 -4.71 -8.12
C PHE A 76 -0.11 -3.79 -9.31
N ILE A 77 0.60 -2.67 -9.40
CA ILE A 77 0.45 -1.67 -10.47
C ILE A 77 0.88 -2.22 -11.83
N ASP A 78 1.95 -3.00 -11.84
CA ASP A 78 2.47 -3.66 -13.05
C ASP A 78 1.47 -4.67 -13.63
N ASN A 79 0.56 -5.22 -12.81
CA ASN A 79 -0.41 -6.24 -13.22
C ASN A 79 -1.86 -5.71 -13.31
N LEU A 80 -2.10 -4.39 -13.33
CA LEU A 80 -3.48 -3.85 -13.38
C LEU A 80 -4.26 -4.25 -14.64
N ASP A 81 -3.56 -4.58 -15.72
CA ASP A 81 -4.10 -5.06 -16.99
C ASP A 81 -4.23 -6.59 -17.07
N ASP A 82 -3.73 -7.34 -16.08
CA ASP A 82 -3.88 -8.79 -15.96
C ASP A 82 -4.53 -9.16 -14.61
N GLN A 83 -5.85 -9.33 -14.65
CA GLN A 83 -6.65 -9.58 -13.44
C GLN A 83 -6.32 -10.91 -12.76
N ASP A 84 -5.91 -11.94 -13.52
CA ASP A 84 -5.55 -13.24 -12.96
C ASP A 84 -4.20 -13.17 -12.25
N ALA A 85 -3.21 -12.52 -12.88
CA ALA A 85 -1.91 -12.28 -12.26
C ALA A 85 -2.03 -11.38 -11.02
N LEU A 86 -2.80 -10.29 -11.12
CA LEU A 86 -3.08 -9.39 -10.00
C LEU A 86 -3.73 -10.13 -8.83
N SER A 87 -4.77 -10.92 -9.12
CA SER A 87 -5.46 -11.72 -8.11
C SER A 87 -4.50 -12.68 -7.38
N TYR A 88 -3.63 -13.35 -8.13
CA TYR A 88 -2.64 -14.27 -7.57
C TYR A 88 -1.66 -13.56 -6.61
N VAL A 89 -1.09 -12.41 -7.01
CA VAL A 89 -0.12 -11.70 -6.17
C VAL A 89 -0.77 -11.10 -4.92
N VAL A 90 -2.01 -10.59 -5.02
CA VAL A 90 -2.75 -10.07 -3.86
C VAL A 90 -3.09 -11.19 -2.87
N ARG A 91 -3.50 -12.36 -3.36
CA ARG A 91 -3.77 -13.53 -2.51
C ARG A 91 -2.53 -13.96 -1.74
N LYS A 92 -1.35 -13.95 -2.37
CA LYS A 92 -0.07 -14.21 -1.69
C LYS A 92 0.23 -13.20 -0.58
N VAL A 93 -0.16 -11.93 -0.75
CA VAL A 93 -0.02 -10.93 0.32
C VAL A 93 -0.95 -11.26 1.49
N ALA A 94 -2.22 -11.58 1.24
CA ALA A 94 -3.14 -12.08 2.28
C ALA A 94 -2.55 -13.28 3.04
N ASP A 95 -2.13 -14.32 2.33
CA ASP A 95 -1.60 -15.57 2.90
C ASP A 95 -0.42 -15.32 3.85
N ASN A 96 0.40 -14.32 3.54
CA ASN A 96 1.55 -13.95 4.37
C ASN A 96 1.16 -13.11 5.59
N HIS A 97 0.20 -12.20 5.45
CA HIS A 97 -0.07 -11.19 6.48
C HIS A 97 -1.14 -11.62 7.48
N VAL A 98 -2.13 -12.42 7.07
CA VAL A 98 -3.19 -12.91 7.95
C VAL A 98 -2.63 -13.68 9.16
N PRO A 99 -1.66 -14.61 9.01
CA PRO A 99 -1.04 -15.30 10.16
C PRO A 99 -0.30 -14.36 11.13
N ARG A 100 0.03 -13.13 10.70
CA ARG A 100 0.69 -12.09 11.52
C ARG A 100 -0.30 -11.17 12.23
N GLY A 101 -1.60 -11.51 12.17
CA GLY A 101 -2.68 -10.74 12.79
C GLY A 101 -3.09 -9.49 12.02
N VAL A 102 -2.67 -9.35 10.76
CA VAL A 102 -3.08 -8.23 9.92
C VAL A 102 -4.49 -8.50 9.37
N THR A 103 -5.39 -7.55 9.63
CA THR A 103 -6.81 -7.61 9.26
C THR A 103 -7.12 -6.70 8.07
N MET A 104 -8.33 -6.82 7.50
CA MET A 104 -8.78 -5.91 6.44
C MET A 104 -8.76 -4.43 6.83
N ASN A 105 -8.96 -4.10 8.11
CA ASN A 105 -8.90 -2.71 8.57
C ASN A 105 -7.49 -2.11 8.43
N HIS A 106 -6.45 -2.91 8.64
CA HIS A 106 -5.06 -2.48 8.48
C HIS A 106 -4.78 -2.10 7.02
N TYR A 107 -5.22 -2.92 6.07
CA TYR A 107 -5.06 -2.62 4.64
C TYR A 107 -5.82 -1.38 4.22
N LYS A 108 -7.08 -1.22 4.65
CA LYS A 108 -7.89 -0.04 4.31
C LYS A 108 -7.21 1.24 4.81
N ASN A 109 -6.78 1.26 6.07
CA ASN A 109 -6.10 2.42 6.65
C ASN A 109 -4.75 2.70 5.96
N LEU A 110 -4.00 1.66 5.59
CA LEU A 110 -2.77 1.82 4.82
C LEU A 110 -3.01 2.48 3.46
N TYR A 111 -4.05 2.07 2.72
CA TYR A 111 -4.37 2.70 1.43
C TYR A 111 -4.89 4.13 1.57
N VAL A 112 -5.59 4.46 2.66
CA VAL A 112 -5.96 5.86 2.98
C VAL A 112 -4.69 6.71 3.15
N VAL A 113 -3.77 6.26 4.00
CA VAL A 113 -2.50 6.98 4.24
C VAL A 113 -1.65 7.09 2.97
N LEU A 114 -1.62 6.03 2.14
CA LEU A 114 -0.90 6.07 0.87
C LEU A 114 -1.53 7.09 -0.10
N GLY A 115 -2.85 7.14 -0.19
CA GLY A 115 -3.58 8.11 -1.01
C GLY A 115 -3.37 9.56 -0.55
N GLU A 116 -3.40 9.80 0.75
CA GLU A 116 -3.09 11.11 1.35
C GLU A 116 -1.64 11.52 1.07
N PHE A 117 -0.69 10.59 1.26
CA PHE A 117 0.72 10.82 0.94
C PHE A 117 0.92 11.19 -0.54
N LEU A 118 0.32 10.44 -1.47
CA LEU A 118 0.40 10.74 -2.90
C LEU A 118 -0.23 12.10 -3.23
N SER A 119 -1.40 12.39 -2.66
CA SER A 119 -2.09 13.66 -2.88
C SER A 119 -1.26 14.86 -2.41
N GLU A 120 -0.63 14.78 -1.24
CA GLU A 120 0.22 15.85 -0.73
C GLU A 120 1.53 16.00 -1.54
N ALA A 121 2.14 14.88 -1.91
CA ALA A 121 3.43 14.89 -2.58
C ALA A 121 3.35 15.36 -4.04
N LEU A 122 2.23 15.09 -4.71
CA LEU A 122 2.01 15.45 -6.12
C LEU A 122 1.24 16.76 -6.29
N GLY A 123 0.46 17.19 -5.29
CA GLY A 123 -0.32 18.43 -5.37
C GLY A 123 -1.27 18.43 -6.58
N GLU A 124 -1.17 19.45 -7.43
CA GLU A 124 -2.00 19.61 -8.64
C GLU A 124 -1.77 18.48 -9.67
N GLU A 125 -0.63 17.79 -9.63
CA GLU A 125 -0.34 16.63 -10.48
C GLU A 125 -1.15 15.39 -10.09
N TYR A 126 -1.77 15.37 -8.90
CA TYR A 126 -2.70 14.33 -8.49
C TYR A 126 -4.11 14.63 -9.03
N THR A 127 -4.25 14.45 -10.35
CA THR A 127 -5.45 14.71 -11.12
C THR A 127 -6.66 13.92 -10.61
N ASP A 128 -7.87 14.31 -11.04
CA ASP A 128 -9.08 13.57 -10.68
C ASP A 128 -9.10 12.16 -11.31
N ALA A 129 -8.50 11.99 -12.48
CA ALA A 129 -8.29 10.67 -13.09
C ALA A 129 -7.35 9.80 -12.25
N ALA A 130 -6.27 10.36 -11.71
CA ALA A 130 -5.39 9.65 -10.79
C ALA A 130 -6.11 9.25 -9.50
N LYS A 131 -6.88 10.17 -8.89
CA LYS A 131 -7.68 9.88 -7.68
C LYS A 131 -8.66 8.73 -7.91
N GLU A 132 -9.41 8.76 -9.01
CA GLU A 132 -10.37 7.70 -9.35
C GLU A 132 -9.65 6.38 -9.66
N GLY A 133 -8.53 6.43 -10.38
CA GLY A 133 -7.68 5.27 -10.64
C GLY A 133 -7.21 4.60 -9.34
N TRP A 134 -6.63 5.37 -8.41
CA TRP A 134 -6.17 4.86 -7.11
C TRP A 134 -7.31 4.34 -6.23
N LYS A 135 -8.49 4.95 -6.29
CA LYS A 135 -9.68 4.44 -5.63
C LYS A 135 -10.06 3.07 -6.18
N LYS A 136 -10.12 2.90 -7.51
CA LYS A 136 -10.43 1.62 -8.15
C LYS A 136 -9.37 0.56 -7.92
N VAL A 137 -8.08 0.93 -7.88
CA VAL A 137 -7.00 0.03 -7.45
C VAL A 137 -7.29 -0.45 -6.03
N THR A 138 -7.52 0.46 -5.09
CA THR A 138 -7.81 0.12 -3.69
C THR A 138 -9.03 -0.80 -3.56
N ASP A 139 -10.13 -0.49 -4.26
CA ASP A 139 -11.35 -1.30 -4.27
C ASP A 139 -11.07 -2.72 -4.82
N THR A 140 -10.25 -2.83 -5.87
CA THR A 140 -9.87 -4.11 -6.49
C THR A 140 -9.01 -4.94 -5.54
N LEU A 141 -7.93 -4.35 -5.00
CA LEU A 141 -7.01 -5.05 -4.10
C LEU A 141 -7.72 -5.51 -2.82
N THR A 142 -8.52 -4.63 -2.21
CA THR A 142 -9.26 -4.98 -0.99
C THR A 142 -10.37 -6.00 -1.24
N GLY A 143 -11.00 -5.99 -2.42
CA GLY A 143 -11.97 -7.01 -2.82
C GLY A 143 -11.36 -8.41 -2.93
N VAL A 144 -10.20 -8.53 -3.61
CA VAL A 144 -9.46 -9.80 -3.70
C VAL A 144 -8.98 -10.25 -2.32
N MET A 145 -8.44 -9.32 -1.53
CA MET A 145 -7.94 -9.59 -0.17
C MET A 145 -9.06 -10.11 0.75
N SER A 146 -10.23 -9.45 0.75
CA SER A 146 -11.38 -9.86 1.57
C SER A 146 -11.83 -11.27 1.23
N LYS A 147 -12.01 -11.56 -0.07
CA LYS A 147 -12.39 -12.89 -0.53
C LYS A 147 -11.38 -13.94 -0.09
N ARG A 148 -10.09 -13.64 -0.17
CA ARG A 148 -9.04 -14.58 0.27
C ARG A 148 -9.08 -14.82 1.78
N ILE A 149 -9.26 -13.77 2.57
CA ILE A 149 -9.36 -13.88 4.04
C ILE A 149 -10.58 -14.74 4.41
N GLU A 150 -11.72 -14.53 3.76
CA GLU A 150 -12.93 -15.34 3.97
C GLU A 150 -12.72 -16.82 3.63
N GLU A 151 -11.95 -17.14 2.59
CA GLU A 151 -11.57 -18.51 2.24
C GLU A 151 -10.63 -19.16 3.28
N MET A 152 -9.84 -18.39 4.03
CA MET A 152 -8.90 -18.92 5.04
C MET A 152 -9.55 -19.27 6.37
N VAL A 153 -10.76 -18.75 6.64
CA VAL A 153 -11.49 -18.93 7.91
C VAL A 153 -12.58 -20.01 7.80
N LYS A 154 -12.81 -20.53 6.59
CA LYS A 154 -13.69 -21.69 6.33
C LYS A 154 -12.92 -22.99 6.47
#